data_AF-A0A6P5JSW3-F1
#
_entry.id   AF-A0A6P5JSW3-F1
#
_cell.length_a   1.000
_cell.length_b   1.000
_cell.length_c   1.000
_cell.angle_alpha   90.00
_cell.angle_beta   90.00
_cell.angle_gamma   90.00
#
_symmetry.space_group_name_H-M   'P 1'
#
loop_
_entity.id
_entity.type
_entity.pdbx_description
1 polymer ?
#
loop_
_entity_poly.entity_id
_entity_poly.type
_entity_poly.pdbx_seq_one_letter_code
_entity_poly.pdbx_strand_id
1 'polypeptide(L)'
;MGLGKTLQVVTFLHTVLLCDKLNFTTALVVCPLNTALNWINEFKKWQEGLEDDKKLKVSELATMKSPQDRSILLQKWQDSGGVMVIGYEMYRNLVQGRNVKSKKLKTVFNKTLVDP
;
A
#
# COMPACT_ATOMS: atom_id res chain seq x y z
N MET A 1 -16.25 9.07 13.84
CA MET A 1 -15.86 8.86 15.25
C MET A 1 -14.36 9.10 15.41
N GLY A 2 -13.99 10.21 16.07
CA GLY A 2 -12.63 10.78 16.15
C GLY A 2 -11.68 10.16 17.19
N LEU A 3 -11.73 8.85 17.41
CA LEU A 3 -10.88 8.14 18.39
C LEU A 3 -9.43 7.91 17.92
N GLY A 4 -9.01 8.51 16.81
CA GLY A 4 -7.63 8.36 16.31
C GLY A 4 -7.27 6.97 15.79
N LYS A 5 -8.24 6.17 15.33
CA LYS A 5 -7.98 4.81 14.79
C LYS A 5 -6.92 4.79 13.69
N THR A 6 -6.91 5.79 12.82
CA THR A 6 -5.91 5.88 11.76
C THR A 6 -4.50 6.03 12.34
N LEU A 7 -4.32 6.89 13.34
CA LEU A 7 -3.04 7.03 14.05
C LEU A 7 -2.62 5.72 14.72
N GLN A 8 -3.54 4.99 15.34
CA GLN A 8 -3.23 3.68 15.94
C GLN A 8 -2.67 2.71 14.88
N VAL A 9 -3.29 2.66 13.68
CA VAL A 9 -2.80 1.82 12.58
C VAL A 9 -1.46 2.32 12.03
N VAL A 10 -1.29 3.63 11.83
CA VAL A 10 -0.02 4.21 11.38
C VAL A 10 1.11 3.88 12.36
N THR A 11 0.87 4.01 13.66
CA THR A 11 1.84 3.70 14.73
C THR A 11 2.18 2.21 14.75
N PHE A 12 1.16 1.35 14.62
CA PHE A 12 1.36 -0.09 14.54
C PHE A 12 2.23 -0.48 13.34
N LEU A 13 1.90 0.02 12.14
CA LEU A 13 2.66 -0.26 10.93
C LEU A 13 4.08 0.29 10.99
N HIS A 14 4.27 1.49 11.56
CA HIS A 14 5.59 2.09 11.78
C HIS A 14 6.45 1.18 12.66
N THR A 15 5.89 0.75 13.79
CA THR A 15 6.58 -0.15 14.73
C THR A 15 6.91 -1.49 14.07
N VAL A 16 5.95 -2.12 13.38
CA VAL A 16 6.13 -3.46 12.82
C VAL A 16 7.12 -3.48 11.66
N LEU A 17 7.08 -2.50 10.77
CA LEU A 17 7.91 -2.45 9.56
C LEU A 17 9.33 -1.94 9.79
N LEU A 18 9.58 -1.25 10.91
CA LEU A 18 10.92 -0.74 11.27
C LEU A 18 11.56 -1.50 12.45
N CYS A 19 10.90 -2.55 12.96
CA CYS A 19 11.45 -3.36 14.03
C CYS A 19 12.35 -4.45 13.46
N ASP A 20 13.66 -4.35 13.71
CA ASP A 20 14.67 -5.34 13.25
C ASP A 20 14.45 -6.76 13.77
N LYS A 21 13.61 -6.92 14.80
CA LYS A 21 13.25 -8.24 15.35
C LYS A 21 12.09 -8.91 14.60
N LEU A 22 11.44 -8.19 13.69
CA LEU A 22 10.31 -8.67 12.90
C LEU A 22 10.70 -8.71 11.42
N ASN A 23 10.26 -9.75 10.72
CA ASN A 23 10.60 -9.97 9.31
C ASN A 23 9.51 -9.45 8.36
N PHE A 24 8.85 -8.34 8.72
CA PHE A 24 7.83 -7.72 7.86
C PHE A 24 8.46 -6.57 7.07
N THR A 25 8.36 -6.64 5.75
CA THR A 25 8.88 -5.60 4.86
C THR A 25 7.75 -4.77 4.24
N THR A 26 6.55 -5.33 4.09
CA THR A 26 5.42 -4.71 3.39
C THR A 26 4.13 -4.73 4.21
N ALA A 27 3.26 -3.75 3.97
CA ALA A 27 1.89 -3.74 4.49
C ALA A 27 0.90 -3.19 3.45
N LEU A 28 -0.24 -3.87 3.30
CA LEU A 28 -1.32 -3.46 2.39
C LEU A 28 -2.50 -2.90 3.18
N VAL A 29 -2.83 -1.64 2.96
CA VAL A 29 -4.04 -0.99 3.51
C VAL A 29 -5.12 -0.99 2.44
N VAL A 30 -6.19 -1.75 2.69
CA VAL A 30 -7.38 -1.78 1.82
C VAL A 30 -8.46 -0.89 2.42
N CYS A 31 -8.90 0.14 1.71
CA CYS A 31 -9.83 1.14 2.23
C CYS A 31 -10.95 1.50 1.23
N PRO A 32 -12.00 2.22 1.66
CA PRO A 32 -12.90 2.91 0.75
C PRO A 32 -12.14 3.88 -0.18
N LEU A 33 -12.52 3.95 -1.45
CA LEU A 33 -11.80 4.74 -2.47
C LEU A 33 -11.65 6.22 -2.09
N ASN A 34 -12.72 6.81 -1.56
CA ASN A 34 -12.76 8.20 -1.10
C ASN A 34 -11.82 8.51 0.08
N THR A 35 -11.26 7.48 0.73
CA THR A 35 -10.33 7.64 1.85
C THR A 35 -8.88 7.33 1.50
N ALA A 36 -8.59 6.83 0.28
CA ALA A 36 -7.23 6.40 -0.08
C ALA A 36 -6.21 7.55 0.02
N LEU A 37 -6.53 8.74 -0.47
CA LEU A 37 -5.65 9.91 -0.36
C LEU A 37 -5.59 10.47 1.07
N ASN A 38 -6.64 10.29 1.87
CA ASN A 38 -6.63 10.68 3.27
C ASN A 38 -5.64 9.84 4.07
N TRP A 39 -5.50 8.54 3.76
CA TRP A 39 -4.46 7.70 4.36
C TRP A 39 -3.06 8.23 4.05
N ILE A 40 -2.79 8.65 2.82
CA ILE A 40 -1.51 9.27 2.46
C ILE A 40 -1.24 10.52 3.28
N ASN A 41 -2.25 11.38 3.47
CA ASN A 41 -2.12 12.58 4.28
C ASN A 41 -1.88 12.27 5.76
N GLU A 42 -2.53 11.23 6.31
CA GLU A 42 -2.31 10.79 7.69
C GLU A 42 -0.88 10.26 7.88
N PHE A 43 -0.37 9.41 6.98
CA PHE A 43 1.02 8.97 7.03
C PHE A 43 2.01 10.14 6.91
N LYS A 44 1.73 11.13 6.05
CA LYS A 44 2.59 12.32 5.94
C LYS A 44 2.60 13.12 7.24
N LYS A 45 1.41 13.39 7.79
CA LYS A 45 1.22 14.15 9.03
C LYS A 45 1.95 13.51 10.20
N TRP A 46 1.78 12.20 10.42
CA TRP A 46 2.35 11.52 11.59
C TRP A 46 3.83 11.19 11.46
N GLN A 47 4.43 11.39 10.29
CA GLN A 47 5.86 11.21 10.05
C GLN A 47 6.60 12.54 9.86
N GLU A 48 5.91 13.67 10.03
CA GLU A 48 6.50 15.00 9.97
C GLU A 48 7.57 15.16 11.08
N GLY A 49 8.75 15.67 10.71
CA GLY A 49 9.88 15.82 11.63
C GLY A 49 10.70 14.56 11.91
N LEU A 50 10.30 13.38 11.40
CA LEU A 50 11.15 12.19 11.48
C LEU A 50 12.35 12.29 10.53
N GLU A 51 13.45 11.62 10.90
CA GLU A 51 14.58 11.37 9.99
C GLU A 51 14.16 10.43 8.86
N ASP A 52 14.80 10.52 7.69
CA ASP A 52 14.35 9.81 6.49
C ASP A 52 14.43 8.28 6.61
N ASP A 53 15.38 7.76 7.38
CA ASP A 53 15.53 6.34 7.72
C ASP A 53 14.44 5.83 8.69
N LYS A 54 13.79 6.74 9.41
CA LYS A 54 12.68 6.45 10.33
C LYS A 54 11.30 6.63 9.71
N LYS A 55 11.23 6.98 8.42
CA LYS A 55 9.97 7.13 7.68
C LYS A 55 9.62 5.85 6.93
N LEU A 56 8.36 5.47 6.99
CA LEU A 56 7.76 4.50 6.09
C LEU A 56 7.61 5.11 4.69
N LYS A 57 8.01 4.34 3.68
CA LYS A 57 7.64 4.59 2.29
C LYS A 57 6.16 4.26 2.11
N VAL A 58 5.36 5.20 1.62
CA VAL A 58 3.91 5.01 1.44
C VAL A 58 3.53 5.34 0.01
N SER A 59 2.83 4.43 -0.66
CA SER A 59 2.35 4.56 -2.05
C SER A 59 0.86 4.27 -2.15
N GLU A 60 0.20 4.79 -3.18
CA GLU A 60 -1.22 4.52 -3.45
C GLU A 60 -1.50 4.23 -4.93
N LEU A 61 -2.57 3.48 -5.20
CA LEU A 61 -3.00 3.13 -6.57
C LEU A 61 -4.21 3.90 -7.07
N ALA A 62 -4.89 4.68 -6.21
CA ALA A 62 -6.09 5.43 -6.56
C ALA A 62 -5.86 6.46 -7.69
N THR A 63 -4.68 7.08 -7.77
CA THR A 63 -4.36 8.04 -8.85
C THR A 63 -3.77 7.38 -10.11
N MET A 64 -3.37 6.12 -10.02
CA MET A 64 -2.72 5.39 -11.12
C MET A 64 -3.75 4.96 -12.16
N LYS A 65 -3.61 5.46 -13.39
CA LYS A 65 -4.61 5.26 -14.47
C LYS A 65 -4.42 3.94 -15.22
N SER A 66 -3.19 3.56 -15.55
CA SER A 66 -2.93 2.38 -16.40
C SER A 66 -2.67 1.11 -15.58
N PRO A 67 -3.13 -0.07 -16.05
CA PRO A 67 -2.75 -1.35 -15.45
C PRO A 67 -1.23 -1.60 -15.43
N GLN A 68 -0.51 -1.10 -16.43
CA GLN A 68 0.94 -1.24 -16.54
C GLN A 68 1.64 -0.50 -15.40
N ASP A 69 1.31 0.77 -15.19
CA ASP A 69 1.94 1.56 -14.14
C ASP A 69 1.59 1.02 -12.75
N ARG A 70 0.35 0.54 -12.56
CA ARG A 70 -0.05 -0.16 -11.32
C ARG A 70 0.81 -1.39 -11.07
N SER A 71 1.08 -2.18 -12.11
CA SER A 71 1.92 -3.39 -11.97
C SER A 71 3.36 -3.05 -11.61
N ILE A 72 3.92 -1.99 -12.19
CA ILE A 72 5.27 -1.51 -11.89
C ILE A 72 5.34 -1.02 -10.44
N LEU A 73 4.35 -0.23 -10.01
CA LEU A 73 4.31 0.30 -8.65
C LEU A 73 4.14 -0.81 -7.60
N LEU A 74 3.28 -1.79 -7.86
CA LEU A 74 3.09 -2.96 -6.98
C LEU A 74 4.34 -3.81 -6.86
N GLN A 75 5.03 -4.07 -7.98
CA GLN A 75 6.29 -4.82 -7.95
C GLN A 75 7.36 -4.05 -7.16
N LYS A 76 7.52 -2.75 -7.43
CA LYS A 76 8.46 -1.89 -6.70
C LYS A 76 8.17 -1.88 -5.20
N TRP A 77 6.89 -1.83 -4.80
CA TRP A 77 6.49 -1.88 -3.40
C TRP A 77 6.86 -3.21 -2.73
N GLN A 78 6.63 -4.34 -3.39
CA GLN A 78 7.06 -5.64 -2.88
C GLN A 78 8.58 -5.70 -2.71
N ASP A 79 9.33 -5.21 -3.70
CA ASP A 79 10.79 -5.27 -3.67
C ASP A 79 11.41 -4.29 -2.65
N SER A 80 10.80 -3.11 -2.47
CA SER A 80 11.38 -2.00 -1.67
C SER A 80 10.83 -1.88 -0.26
N GLY A 81 9.77 -2.62 0.07
CA GLY A 81 9.05 -2.50 1.34
C GLY A 81 8.19 -1.26 1.48
N GLY A 82 7.54 -1.14 2.64
CA GLY A 82 6.68 -0.03 3.03
C GLY A 82 5.18 -0.33 2.92
N VAL A 83 4.38 0.73 2.84
CA VAL A 83 2.92 0.65 2.87
C VAL A 83 2.33 0.94 1.48
N MET A 84 1.45 0.07 1.02
CA MET A 84 0.62 0.28 -0.17
C MET A 84 -0.82 0.53 0.25
N VAL A 85 -1.43 1.59 -0.28
CA VAL A 85 -2.85 1.92 -0.07
C VAL A 85 -3.63 1.65 -1.34
N ILE A 86 -4.68 0.84 -1.23
CA ILE A 86 -5.53 0.45 -2.35
C ILE A 86 -7.01 0.57 -1.99
N GLY A 87 -7.81 1.07 -2.95
CA GLY A 87 -9.26 1.05 -2.84
C GLY A 87 -9.80 -0.38 -2.93
N TYR A 88 -10.78 -0.74 -2.11
CA TYR A 88 -11.36 -2.09 -2.06
C TYR A 88 -11.79 -2.63 -3.43
N GLU A 89 -12.49 -1.81 -4.24
CA GLU A 89 -12.92 -2.21 -5.57
C GLU A 89 -11.74 -2.45 -6.52
N MET A 90 -10.71 -1.61 -6.44
CA MET A 90 -9.50 -1.78 -7.24
C MET A 90 -8.77 -3.07 -6.87
N TYR A 91 -8.62 -3.36 -5.57
CA TYR A 91 -8.05 -4.61 -5.09
C TYR A 91 -8.77 -5.82 -5.68
N ARG A 92 -10.10 -5.85 -5.57
CA ARG A 92 -10.92 -6.93 -6.14
C ARG A 92 -10.74 -7.08 -7.64
N ASN A 93 -10.72 -5.97 -8.38
CA ASN A 93 -10.56 -6.00 -9.83
C ASN A 93 -9.19 -6.54 -10.26
N LEU A 94 -8.12 -6.16 -9.56
CA LEU A 94 -6.76 -6.61 -9.86
C LEU A 94 -6.56 -8.10 -9.52
N VAL A 95 -7.01 -8.53 -8.34
CA VAL A 95 -6.91 -9.93 -7.90
C VAL A 95 -7.70 -10.87 -8.81
N GLN A 96 -8.88 -10.45 -9.27
CA GLN A 96 -9.70 -11.23 -10.20
C GLN A 96 -9.26 -11.10 -11.66
N GLY A 97 -8.26 -10.25 -11.95
CA GLY A 97 -7.80 -9.98 -13.32
C GLY A 97 -8.88 -9.41 -14.24
N ARG A 98 -9.88 -8.71 -13.68
CA ARG A 98 -10.95 -8.04 -14.44
C ARG A 98 -10.34 -6.91 -15.28
N ASN A 99 -10.77 -6.78 -16.53
CA ASN A 99 -10.31 -5.74 -17.47
C ASN A 99 -8.80 -5.75 -17.76
N VAL A 100 -8.08 -6.82 -17.39
CA VAL A 100 -6.67 -7.02 -17.72
C VAL A 100 -6.59 -8.19 -18.71
N LYS A 101 -6.18 -7.93 -19.96
CA LYS A 101 -6.04 -8.99 -20.97
C LYS A 101 -4.69 -9.71 -20.89
N SER A 102 -3.64 -8.99 -20.50
CA SER A 102 -2.27 -9.52 -20.45
C SER A 102 -2.11 -10.55 -19.34
N LYS A 103 -1.69 -11.77 -19.71
CA LYS A 103 -1.33 -12.83 -18.75
C LYS A 103 -0.19 -12.40 -17.83
N LYS A 104 0.84 -11.73 -18.37
CA LYS A 104 1.98 -11.22 -17.61
C LYS A 104 1.53 -10.29 -16.48
N LEU A 105 0.64 -9.34 -16.78
CA LEU A 105 0.12 -8.42 -15.77
C LEU A 105 -0.71 -9.14 -14.70
N LYS A 106 -1.54 -10.11 -15.09
CA LYS A 106 -2.29 -10.94 -14.12
C LYS A 106 -1.37 -11.67 -13.16
N THR A 107 -0.27 -12.23 -13.67
CA THR A 107 0.73 -12.90 -12.83
C THR A 107 1.37 -11.94 -11.83
N VAL A 108 1.73 -10.72 -12.26
CA VAL A 108 2.27 -9.70 -11.35
C VAL A 108 1.25 -9.32 -10.27
N PHE A 109 -0.01 -9.07 -10.63
CA PHE A 109 -1.04 -8.73 -9.65
C PHE A 109 -1.29 -9.86 -8.66
N ASN A 110 -1.33 -11.11 -9.12
CA ASN A 110 -1.50 -12.26 -8.23
C ASN A 110 -0.31 -12.41 -7.26
N LYS A 111 0.92 -12.35 -7.78
CA LYS A 111 2.14 -12.40 -6.96
C LYS A 111 2.31 -11.22 -6.00
N THR A 112 1.71 -10.07 -6.27
CA THR A 112 1.91 -8.89 -5.42
C THR A 112 0.77 -8.69 -4.41
N LEU A 113 -0.43 -9.22 -4.67
CA LEU A 113 -1.62 -8.95 -3.87
C LEU A 113 -2.29 -10.20 -3.26
N VAL A 114 -1.99 -11.40 -3.75
CA VAL A 114 -2.65 -12.64 -3.33
C VAL A 114 -1.66 -13.59 -2.67
N ASP A 115 -0.51 -13.77 -3.32
CA ASP A 115 0.56 -14.67 -2.87
C ASP A 115 1.90 -13.90 -2.89
N PRO A 116 2.08 -12.95 -1.94
CA PRO A 116 3.23 -12.04 -1.86
C PRO A 116 4.53 -12.69 -1.36
#